data_AF-A0A0A9GNK4-F1
#
_entry.id   AF-A0A0A9GNK4-F1
#
_cell.length_a   1.000
_cell.length_b   1.000
_cell.length_c   1.000
_cell.angle_alpha   90.00
_cell.angle_beta   90.00
_cell.angle_gamma   90.00
#
_symmetry.space_group_name_H-M   'P 1'
#
loop_
_entity.id
_entity.type
_entity.pdbx_description
1 polymer ?
#
loop_
_entity_poly.entity_id
_entity_poly.type
_entity_poly.pdbx_seq_one_letter_code
_entity_poly.pdbx_strand_id
1 'polypeptide(L)'
;MSLPDLWRSRCGLKDVEGFDHSVVNDTLGACGNLPGEQQGPCLPYYVWQCGYTKKLSKVYSLMDFNFSEPIHSCFGKTKIEFADGGICHGFAVWIDWVLDKKNFNVIETGPESRYWKQGVHLLSKPVQVNPANSVMHVEGYFDPDAGDLTFKTVLL
;
A
#
# COMPACT_ATOMS: atom_id res chain seq x y z
N MET A 1 3.85 -4.16 -5.14
CA MET A 1 2.90 -4.61 -6.19
C MET A 1 3.13 -3.81 -7.46
N SER A 2 2.88 -4.40 -8.63
CA SER A 2 2.74 -3.65 -9.88
C SER A 2 1.27 -3.28 -10.11
N LEU A 3 0.99 -1.98 -10.23
CA LEU A 3 -0.35 -1.38 -10.29
C LEU A 3 -0.34 -0.17 -11.26
N PRO A 4 0.06 -0.34 -12.53
CA PRO A 4 0.31 0.77 -13.45
C PRO A 4 -0.92 1.64 -13.70
N ASP A 5 -2.10 1.05 -13.88
CA ASP A 5 -3.31 1.80 -14.20
C ASP A 5 -3.78 2.63 -12.99
N LEU A 6 -3.76 2.03 -11.80
CA LEU A 6 -4.06 2.74 -10.55
C LEU A 6 -3.07 3.88 -10.29
N TRP A 7 -1.77 3.62 -10.47
CA TRP A 7 -0.75 4.65 -10.26
C TRP A 7 -0.94 5.81 -11.24
N ARG A 8 -1.19 5.54 -12.52
CA ARG A 8 -1.47 6.57 -13.54
C ARG A 8 -2.72 7.38 -13.20
N SER A 9 -3.77 6.75 -12.66
CA SER A 9 -4.99 7.48 -12.26
C SER A 9 -4.77 8.51 -11.15
N ARG A 10 -3.63 8.43 -10.45
CA ARG A 10 -3.26 9.30 -9.32
C ARG A 10 -1.92 10.01 -9.52
N CYS A 11 -1.25 9.84 -10.67
CA CYS A 11 0.03 10.49 -10.88
C CYS A 11 -0.16 11.98 -11.18
N GLY A 12 0.71 12.82 -10.64
CA GLY A 12 0.71 14.25 -10.93
C GLY A 12 0.84 14.49 -12.43
N LEU A 13 -0.05 15.35 -12.94
CA LEU A 13 -0.09 15.80 -14.33
C LEU A 13 0.73 17.09 -14.48
N LYS A 14 1.26 17.31 -15.68
CA LYS A 14 1.93 18.57 -16.04
C LYS A 14 1.45 19.03 -17.40
N ASP A 15 2.13 18.63 -18.46
CA ASP A 15 1.70 18.92 -19.82
C ASP A 15 0.87 17.74 -20.34
N VAL A 16 -0.38 18.02 -20.71
CA VAL A 16 -1.25 17.07 -21.41
C VAL A 16 -1.80 17.78 -22.63
N GLU A 17 -1.42 17.30 -23.82
CA GLU A 17 -1.80 17.89 -25.11
C GLU A 17 -1.47 19.40 -25.21
N GLY A 18 -0.36 19.84 -24.62
CA GLY A 18 0.10 21.24 -24.65
C GLY A 18 -0.57 22.17 -23.63
N PHE A 19 -1.38 21.63 -22.72
CA PHE A 19 -2.00 22.40 -21.63
C PHE A 19 -1.40 22.02 -20.27
N ASP A 20 -1.10 23.04 -19.47
CA ASP A 20 -0.64 22.86 -18.09
C ASP A 20 -1.80 22.48 -17.17
N HIS A 21 -1.73 21.26 -16.63
CA HIS A 21 -2.68 20.68 -15.69
C HIS A 21 -2.17 20.65 -14.25
N SER A 22 -1.05 21.31 -13.95
CA SER A 22 -0.44 21.28 -12.62
C SER A 22 -1.39 21.70 -11.49
N VAL A 23 -2.27 22.69 -11.73
CA VAL A 23 -3.29 23.18 -10.79
C VAL A 23 -4.28 22.10 -10.34
N VAL A 24 -4.52 21.10 -11.19
CA VAL A 24 -5.46 20.01 -10.90
C VAL A 24 -4.90 19.05 -9.85
N ASN A 25 -3.57 18.93 -9.74
CA ASN A 25 -2.93 17.99 -8.82
C ASN A 25 -3.25 18.28 -7.36
N ASP A 26 -3.22 19.57 -6.98
CA ASP A 26 -3.54 20.01 -5.62
C ASP A 26 -5.04 19.89 -5.34
N THR A 27 -5.87 20.07 -6.37
CA THR A 27 -7.33 20.02 -6.25
C THR A 27 -7.85 18.59 -6.11
N LEU A 28 -7.30 17.63 -6.86
CA LEU A 28 -7.77 16.24 -6.89
C LEU A 28 -6.96 15.28 -6.00
N GLY A 29 -5.83 15.73 -5.44
CA GLY A 29 -4.96 14.94 -4.59
C GLY A 29 -4.13 13.93 -5.38
N ALA A 30 -3.15 14.42 -6.14
CA ALA A 30 -2.15 13.56 -6.77
C ALA A 30 -1.35 12.78 -5.69
N CYS A 31 -1.02 11.52 -5.99
CA CYS A 31 -0.21 10.66 -5.12
C CYS A 31 1.13 10.28 -5.77
N GLY A 32 1.23 10.37 -7.10
CA GLY A 32 2.47 10.14 -7.86
C GLY A 32 3.13 11.46 -8.27
N ASN A 33 4.45 11.45 -8.47
CA ASN A 33 5.28 12.62 -8.79
C ASN A 33 5.14 13.78 -7.79
N LEU A 34 4.93 13.45 -6.51
CA LEU A 34 4.86 14.46 -5.45
C LEU A 34 6.19 15.22 -5.29
N PRO A 35 6.16 16.51 -4.94
CA PRO A 35 7.37 17.29 -4.73
C PRO A 35 8.17 16.79 -3.51
N GLY A 36 9.50 16.72 -3.65
CA GLY A 36 10.39 16.30 -2.58
C GLY A 36 10.29 14.80 -2.24
N GLU A 37 10.40 14.48 -0.95
CA GLU A 37 10.28 13.12 -0.40
C GLU A 37 8.88 12.80 0.13
N GLN A 38 7.87 13.59 -0.25
CA GLN A 38 6.49 13.38 0.18
C GLN A 38 5.97 12.02 -0.31
N GLN A 39 5.33 11.29 0.60
CA GLN A 39 4.61 10.05 0.31
C GLN A 39 3.11 10.32 0.26
N GLY A 40 2.41 9.66 -0.66
CA GLY A 40 0.96 9.76 -0.74
C GLY A 40 0.28 9.09 0.46
N PRO A 41 -1.00 9.37 0.73
CA PRO A 41 -1.74 8.65 1.76
C PRO A 41 -1.98 7.19 1.37
N CYS A 42 -2.25 6.34 2.36
CA CYS A 42 -2.86 5.03 2.12
C CYS A 42 -4.36 5.22 1.87
N LEU A 43 -4.86 4.82 0.70
CA LEU A 43 -6.25 5.04 0.30
C LEU A 43 -6.97 3.70 0.01
N PRO A 44 -8.30 3.61 0.25
CA PRO A 44 -9.04 2.37 0.10
C PRO A 44 -9.45 2.11 -1.36
N TYR A 45 -9.11 0.93 -1.90
CA TYR A 45 -9.47 0.51 -3.26
C TYR A 45 -9.94 -0.95 -3.33
N TYR A 46 -10.83 -1.25 -4.27
CA TYR A 46 -11.02 -2.63 -4.74
C TYR A 46 -9.88 -2.96 -5.69
N VAL A 47 -8.79 -3.57 -5.19
CA VAL A 47 -7.58 -3.81 -5.99
C VAL A 47 -7.89 -4.60 -7.27
N TRP A 48 -8.85 -5.52 -7.21
CA TRP A 48 -9.28 -6.31 -8.37
C TRP A 48 -9.93 -5.48 -9.50
N GLN A 49 -10.41 -4.26 -9.22
CA GLN A 49 -10.98 -3.33 -10.20
C GLN A 49 -9.97 -2.30 -10.73
N CYS A 50 -8.73 -2.33 -10.24
CA CYS A 50 -7.72 -1.31 -10.51
C CYS A 50 -6.92 -1.55 -11.81
N GLY A 51 -7.49 -2.27 -12.77
CA GLY A 51 -6.83 -2.63 -14.04
C GLY A 51 -5.80 -3.74 -13.84
N TYR A 52 -4.64 -3.62 -14.50
CA TYR A 52 -3.57 -4.60 -14.37
C TYR A 52 -2.99 -4.61 -12.96
N THR A 53 -2.96 -5.79 -12.34
CA THR A 53 -2.30 -5.99 -11.04
C THR A 53 -1.38 -7.20 -11.07
N LYS A 54 -0.17 -7.07 -10.53
CA LYS A 54 0.76 -8.19 -10.32
C LYS A 54 1.39 -8.12 -8.92
N LYS A 55 1.34 -9.24 -8.19
CA LYS A 55 2.10 -9.42 -6.93
C LYS A 55 3.59 -9.52 -7.29
N LEU A 56 4.43 -8.79 -6.57
CA LEU A 56 5.90 -8.80 -6.77
C LEU A 56 6.64 -9.46 -5.59
N SER A 57 5.91 -9.84 -4.55
CA SER A 57 6.41 -10.45 -3.33
C SER A 57 5.39 -11.46 -2.80
N LYS A 58 5.80 -12.26 -1.81
CA LYS A 58 4.86 -12.95 -0.94
C LYS A 58 4.11 -11.94 -0.05
N VAL A 59 3.11 -12.45 0.67
CA VAL A 59 2.43 -11.71 1.73
C VAL A 59 3.28 -11.77 3.00
N TYR A 60 3.36 -10.66 3.72
CA TYR A 60 4.07 -10.53 4.99
C TYR A 60 3.11 -9.98 6.03
N SER A 61 3.14 -10.53 7.25
CA SER A 61 2.49 -9.88 8.40
C SER A 61 3.29 -8.64 8.78
N LEU A 62 2.57 -7.59 9.20
CA LEU A 62 3.14 -6.33 9.64
C LEU A 62 2.84 -6.09 11.11
N MET A 63 1.58 -6.25 11.53
CA MET A 63 1.10 -5.97 12.88
C MET A 63 -0.02 -6.95 13.23
N ASP A 64 -0.09 -7.31 14.50
CA ASP A 64 -1.16 -8.13 15.07
C ASP A 64 -1.92 -7.32 16.13
N PHE A 65 -3.25 -7.45 16.15
CA PHE A 65 -4.10 -6.79 17.13
C PHE A 65 -4.79 -7.84 17.99
N ASN A 66 -4.43 -7.92 19.28
CA ASN A 66 -5.05 -8.85 20.21
C ASN A 66 -6.33 -8.26 20.81
N PHE A 67 -7.48 -8.72 20.32
CA PHE A 67 -8.79 -8.23 20.77
C PHE A 67 -9.18 -8.73 22.17
N SER A 68 -8.38 -9.58 22.80
CA SER A 68 -8.54 -9.97 24.22
C SER A 68 -7.92 -8.96 25.19
N GLU A 69 -7.18 -7.98 24.67
CA GLU A 69 -6.51 -6.94 25.45
C GLU A 69 -7.13 -5.56 25.15
N PRO A 70 -7.05 -4.60 26.09
CA PRO A 70 -7.42 -3.22 25.79
C PRO A 70 -6.62 -2.66 24.61
N ILE A 71 -7.26 -1.78 23.84
CA ILE A 71 -6.62 -1.11 22.72
C ILE A 71 -5.41 -0.30 23.20
N HIS A 72 -4.31 -0.38 22.47
CA HIS A 72 -3.06 0.29 22.79
C HIS A 72 -2.29 0.60 21.51
N SER A 73 -1.27 1.46 21.61
CA SER A 73 -0.42 1.75 20.47
C SER A 73 0.36 0.52 20.04
N CYS A 74 0.36 0.24 18.74
CA CYS A 74 1.08 -0.90 18.18
C CYS A 74 2.08 -0.42 17.13
N PHE A 75 3.22 -1.09 17.04
CA PHE A 75 4.23 -0.84 16.02
C PHE A 75 4.62 -2.15 15.33
N GLY A 76 4.74 -2.11 14.01
CA GLY A 76 5.14 -3.23 13.19
C GLY A 76 6.25 -2.84 12.24
N LYS A 77 7.21 -3.74 12.02
CA LYS A 77 8.25 -3.56 11.01
C LYS A 77 8.49 -4.87 10.29
N THR A 78 8.52 -4.81 8.97
CA THR A 78 8.78 -5.99 8.15
C THR A 78 9.71 -5.67 6.99
N LYS A 79 10.45 -6.69 6.55
CA LYS A 79 11.34 -6.65 5.40
C LYS A 79 10.70 -7.48 4.30
N ILE A 80 10.26 -6.82 3.24
CA ILE A 80 9.63 -7.45 2.08
C ILE A 80 10.70 -7.76 1.05
N GLU A 81 10.86 -9.05 0.76
CA GLU A 81 11.73 -9.53 -0.31
C GLU A 81 10.89 -9.74 -1.57
N PHE A 82 11.37 -9.21 -2.68
CA PHE A 82 10.67 -9.36 -3.95
C PHE A 82 10.88 -10.78 -4.50
N ALA A 83 9.78 -11.44 -4.86
CA ALA A 83 9.80 -12.76 -5.48
C ALA A 83 9.88 -12.67 -7.01
N ASP A 84 9.44 -11.54 -7.58
CA ASP A 84 9.40 -11.29 -9.02
C ASP A 84 10.00 -9.92 -9.37
N GLY A 85 10.64 -9.84 -10.53
CA GLY A 85 11.06 -8.57 -11.11
C GLY A 85 9.89 -7.79 -11.73
N GLY A 86 10.03 -6.46 -11.76
CA GLY A 86 9.08 -5.56 -12.40
C GLY A 86 9.14 -4.14 -11.85
N ILE A 87 8.13 -3.33 -12.18
CA ILE A 87 7.98 -1.97 -11.62
C ILE A 87 7.04 -2.04 -10.42
N CYS A 88 7.56 -1.75 -9.24
CA CYS A 88 6.79 -1.60 -8.02
C CYS A 88 6.16 -0.20 -7.99
N HIS A 89 4.83 -0.15 -7.91
CA HIS A 89 4.07 1.10 -7.87
C HIS A 89 3.59 1.45 -6.45
N GLY A 90 3.70 0.51 -5.50
CA GLY A 90 3.10 0.64 -4.17
C GLY A 90 2.91 -0.72 -3.49
N PHE A 91 2.29 -0.70 -2.32
CA PHE A 91 1.88 -1.89 -1.59
C PHE A 91 0.41 -1.81 -1.19
N ALA A 92 -0.20 -2.99 -1.02
CA ALA A 92 -1.54 -3.12 -0.49
C ALA A 92 -1.47 -3.72 0.91
N VAL A 93 -2.33 -3.26 1.81
CA VAL A 93 -2.52 -3.74 3.18
C VAL A 93 -3.98 -4.10 3.39
N TRP A 94 -4.22 -5.08 4.24
CA TRP A 94 -5.54 -5.56 4.62
C TRP A 94 -5.45 -6.22 6.00
N ILE A 95 -6.60 -6.65 6.53
CA ILE A 95 -6.68 -7.34 7.83
C ILE A 95 -7.19 -8.75 7.58
N ASP A 96 -6.50 -9.73 8.16
CA ASP A 96 -7.02 -11.08 8.27
C ASP A 96 -7.61 -11.26 9.66
N TRP A 97 -8.90 -11.61 9.73
CA TRP A 97 -9.62 -11.76 10.99
C TRP A 97 -9.55 -13.20 11.46
N VAL A 98 -8.78 -13.45 12.52
CA VAL A 98 -8.68 -14.75 13.15
C VAL A 98 -9.79 -14.90 14.20
N LEU A 99 -10.74 -15.79 13.94
CA LEU A 99 -11.95 -15.94 14.75
C LEU A 99 -11.86 -17.06 15.81
N ASP A 100 -10.81 -17.88 15.76
CA ASP A 100 -10.64 -19.00 16.67
C ASP A 100 -9.19 -19.15 17.13
N LYS A 101 -9.00 -19.73 18.33
CA LYS A 101 -7.66 -19.91 18.94
C LYS A 101 -6.73 -20.84 18.16
N LYS A 102 -7.27 -21.63 17.23
CA LYS A 102 -6.52 -22.58 16.41
C LYS A 102 -6.21 -22.06 15.01
N ASN A 103 -6.63 -20.83 14.70
CA ASN A 103 -6.45 -20.17 13.40
C ASN A 103 -7.04 -21.00 12.22
N PHE A 104 -8.10 -21.77 12.46
CA PHE A 104 -8.80 -22.48 11.39
C PHE A 104 -9.86 -21.62 10.71
N ASN A 105 -10.42 -20.64 11.43
CA ASN A 105 -11.43 -19.73 10.91
C ASN A 105 -10.80 -18.35 10.71
N VAL A 106 -10.30 -18.10 9.51
CA VAL A 106 -9.72 -16.81 9.12
C VAL A 106 -10.57 -16.19 8.02
N ILE A 107 -11.02 -14.94 8.23
CA ILE A 107 -11.62 -14.13 7.17
C ILE A 107 -10.54 -13.26 6.55
N GLU A 108 -10.13 -13.59 5.34
CA GLU A 108 -9.15 -12.83 4.57
C GLU A 108 -9.84 -11.67 3.82
N THR A 109 -9.39 -10.43 4.07
CA THR A 109 -9.91 -9.23 3.39
C THR A 109 -8.98 -8.72 2.26
N GLY A 110 -7.99 -9.53 1.91
CA GLY A 110 -6.96 -9.19 0.92
C GLY A 110 -7.46 -9.12 -0.53
N PRO A 111 -6.55 -8.83 -1.47
CA PRO A 111 -6.86 -8.52 -2.87
C PRO A 111 -7.59 -9.61 -3.66
N GLU A 112 -7.56 -10.87 -3.20
CA GLU A 112 -8.30 -11.97 -3.83
C GLU A 112 -9.81 -11.89 -3.53
N SER A 113 -10.18 -11.22 -2.43
CA SER A 113 -11.57 -10.98 -2.09
C SER A 113 -12.13 -9.79 -2.87
N ARG A 114 -13.29 -10.00 -3.49
CA ARG A 114 -13.98 -8.96 -4.26
C ARG A 114 -14.90 -8.07 -3.42
N TYR A 115 -15.14 -8.46 -2.17
CA TYR A 115 -16.11 -7.80 -1.29
C TYR A 115 -15.52 -6.67 -0.46
N TRP A 116 -14.21 -6.72 -0.20
CA TRP A 116 -13.51 -5.76 0.65
C TRP A 116 -12.60 -4.86 -0.17
N LYS A 117 -12.46 -3.62 0.29
CA LYS A 117 -11.40 -2.72 -0.17
C LYS A 117 -10.13 -3.00 0.61
N GLN A 118 -8.99 -2.88 -0.04
CA GLN A 118 -7.67 -2.91 0.57
C GLN A 118 -7.14 -1.49 0.69
N GLY A 119 -6.34 -1.23 1.73
CA GLY A 119 -5.56 0.00 1.79
C GLY A 119 -4.42 -0.10 0.77
N VAL A 120 -4.27 0.88 -0.10
CA VAL A 120 -3.15 0.93 -1.05
C VAL A 120 -2.38 2.21 -0.82
N HIS A 121 -1.08 2.05 -0.59
CA HIS A 121 -0.13 3.16 -0.54
C HIS A 121 0.72 3.12 -1.81
N LEU A 122 0.51 4.11 -2.68
CA LEU A 122 1.25 4.27 -3.92
C LEU A 122 2.57 5.00 -3.65
N LEU A 123 3.65 4.52 -4.27
CA LEU A 123 4.93 5.23 -4.24
C LEU A 123 4.82 6.50 -5.10
N SER A 124 5.39 7.59 -4.61
CA SER A 124 5.48 8.85 -5.37
C SER A 124 6.13 8.60 -6.75
N LYS A 125 7.20 7.80 -6.79
CA LYS A 125 7.83 7.33 -8.03
C LYS A 125 7.85 5.81 -8.05
N PRO A 126 7.33 5.15 -9.11
CA PRO A 126 7.46 3.72 -9.26
C PRO A 126 8.93 3.32 -9.37
N VAL A 127 9.29 2.18 -8.82
CA VAL A 127 10.69 1.73 -8.77
C VAL A 127 10.85 0.37 -9.41
N GLN A 128 11.89 0.22 -10.22
CA GLN A 128 12.29 -1.08 -10.77
C GLN A 128 12.83 -1.96 -9.63
N VAL A 129 12.24 -3.13 -9.45
CA VAL A 129 12.64 -4.10 -8.43
C VAL A 129 13.02 -5.43 -9.08
N ASN A 130 13.91 -6.17 -8.42
CA ASN A 130 14.26 -7.53 -8.80
C ASN A 130 14.55 -8.39 -7.55
N PRO A 131 14.39 -9.73 -7.64
CA PRO A 131 14.57 -10.62 -6.49
C PRO A 131 15.99 -10.68 -5.92
N ALA A 132 17.02 -10.35 -6.72
CA ALA A 132 18.40 -10.50 -6.30
C ALA A 132 18.84 -9.40 -5.33
N ASN A 133 18.43 -8.16 -5.60
CA ASN A 133 19.04 -6.99 -4.97
C ASN A 133 18.04 -5.98 -4.40
N SER A 134 16.73 -6.17 -4.56
CA SER A 134 15.74 -5.21 -4.08
C SER A 134 15.08 -5.70 -2.81
N VAL A 135 14.96 -4.81 -1.83
CA VAL A 135 14.24 -5.06 -0.58
C VAL A 135 13.43 -3.83 -0.21
N MET A 136 12.20 -4.02 0.25
CA MET A 136 11.40 -2.93 0.81
C MET A 136 11.21 -3.11 2.31
N HIS A 137 11.64 -2.12 3.08
CA HIS A 137 11.32 -2.00 4.49
C HIS A 137 10.00 -1.26 4.65
N VAL A 138 9.09 -1.85 5.41
CA VAL A 138 7.78 -1.24 5.73
C VAL A 138 7.64 -1.19 7.23
N GLU A 139 7.29 -0.01 7.74
CA GLU A 139 6.96 0.24 9.14
C GLU A 139 5.51 0.70 9.23
N GLY A 140 4.78 0.19 10.21
CA GLY A 140 3.41 0.57 10.54
C GLY A 140 3.32 1.04 11.98
N TYR A 141 2.53 2.08 12.23
CA TYR A 141 2.27 2.59 13.57
C TYR A 141 0.78 2.89 13.74
N PHE A 142 0.19 2.30 14.77
CA PHE A 142 -1.21 2.48 15.14
C PHE A 142 -1.31 3.40 16.36
N ASP A 143 -2.07 4.48 16.22
CA ASP A 143 -2.44 5.42 17.28
C ASP A 143 -3.84 5.07 17.81
N PRO A 144 -3.98 4.61 19.06
CA PRO A 144 -5.25 4.20 19.62
C PRO A 144 -6.17 5.39 19.95
N ASP A 145 -5.63 6.58 20.17
CA ASP A 145 -6.41 7.77 20.53
C ASP A 145 -7.08 8.38 19.30
N ALA A 146 -6.37 8.39 18.16
CA ALA A 146 -6.91 8.82 16.87
C ALA A 146 -7.64 7.70 16.11
N GLY A 147 -7.28 6.44 16.37
CA GLY A 147 -7.70 5.29 15.56
C GLY A 147 -6.99 5.20 14.20
N ASP A 148 -5.89 5.93 14.03
CA ASP A 148 -5.17 6.08 12.77
C ASP A 148 -4.04 5.06 12.63
N LEU A 149 -3.83 4.59 11.39
CA LEU A 149 -2.72 3.71 11.02
C LEU A 149 -1.85 4.41 9.98
N THR A 150 -0.58 4.62 10.32
CA THR A 150 0.40 5.27 9.46
C THR A 150 1.44 4.28 8.97
N PHE A 151 1.94 4.50 7.75
CA PHE A 151 2.94 3.65 7.13
C PHE A 151 4.14 4.47 6.68
N LYS A 152 5.33 3.90 6.83
CA LYS A 152 6.57 4.43 6.26
C LYS A 152 7.27 3.34 5.47
N THR A 153 7.76 3.69 4.29
CA THR A 153 8.52 2.76 3.47
C THR A 153 9.87 3.30 3.04
N VAL A 154 10.85 2.41 3.02
CA VAL A 154 12.19 2.65 2.47
C VAL A 154 12.55 1.48 1.55
N LEU A 155 12.93 1.78 0.31
CA LEU A 155 13.44 0.78 -0.62
C LEU A 155 14.98 0.82 -0.62
N LEU A 156 15.60 -0.36 -0.52
CA LEU A 156 17.04 -0.59 -0.58
C LEU A 156 17.39 -1.49 -1.77
#